data_AF-A0A914FPR7-F1
#
_entry.id   AF-A0A914FPR7-F1
#
_cell.length_a   1.000
_cell.length_b   1.000
_cell.length_c   1.000
_cell.angle_alpha   90.00
_cell.angle_beta   90.00
_cell.angle_gamma   90.00
#
_symmetry.space_group_name_H-M   'P 1'
#
loop_
_entity.id
_entity.type
_entity.pdbx_description
1 polymer ?
#
loop_
_entity_poly.entity_id
_entity_poly.type
_entity_poly.pdbx_seq_one_letter_code
_entity_poly.pdbx_strand_id
1 'polypeptide(L)'
;KYFHFLALIQAEEIEEIRKKCQSEEGLQSCGSCTKQHPECSWCSEPSVTVPRCDHRSAFTRTCPSAANSAGQSEITIPEQHNVPLGNESPRTKQPIQIYPQQVYMRLKPGEPVCGGKGVCNCGVCKCNDNNVLGRFCECDSTSCPKDSSGRLCSGRGECYCLSDSQRAEFAYRHSRAEVRDIAIQTSDLRSVPFNIEFEIDCNGKVIKGISCPNAKPGQEYKFYATVTLKECKSGGTLPVSIGVVGYNDISAIYVTPLCACECEKLINHKKQDYSCNAAGTLICGQCVLNL
;
A
#
# COMPACT_ATOMS: atom_id res chain seq x y z
N LYS A 1 -34.03 -7.60 -3.36
CA LYS A 1 -34.15 -6.32 -2.61
C LYS A 1 -32.86 -5.96 -1.88
N TYR A 2 -32.27 -6.83 -1.06
CA TYR A 2 -31.03 -6.57 -0.31
C TYR A 2 -29.79 -6.31 -1.19
N PHE A 3 -29.55 -7.13 -2.22
CA PHE A 3 -28.46 -6.94 -3.19
C PHE A 3 -28.53 -5.61 -3.95
N HIS A 4 -29.73 -5.19 -4.32
CA HIS A 4 -29.95 -3.92 -5.02
C HIS A 4 -29.68 -2.72 -4.12
N PHE A 5 -29.90 -2.87 -2.80
CA PHE A 5 -29.63 -1.84 -1.81
C PHE A 5 -28.13 -1.69 -1.54
N LEU A 6 -27.37 -2.80 -1.45
CA LEU A 6 -25.91 -2.77 -1.30
C LEU A 6 -25.20 -2.16 -2.52
N ALA A 7 -25.65 -2.47 -3.74
CA ALA A 7 -25.11 -1.87 -4.96
C ALA A 7 -25.33 -0.35 -5.02
N LEU A 8 -26.44 0.15 -4.46
CA LEU A 8 -26.72 1.59 -4.38
C LEU A 8 -25.78 2.27 -3.37
N ILE A 9 -25.50 1.66 -2.22
CA ILE A 9 -24.56 2.21 -1.23
C ILE A 9 -23.12 2.28 -1.78
N GLN A 10 -22.69 1.27 -2.54
CA GLN A 10 -21.36 1.28 -3.19
C GLN A 10 -21.25 2.38 -4.25
N ALA A 11 -22.32 2.62 -5.00
CA ALA A 11 -22.37 3.71 -5.96
C ALA A 11 -22.26 5.08 -5.24
N GLU A 12 -22.90 5.23 -4.08
CA GLU A 12 -22.84 6.45 -3.27
C GLU A 12 -21.41 6.74 -2.74
N GLU A 13 -20.68 5.75 -2.23
CA GLU A 13 -19.32 5.96 -1.70
C GLU A 13 -18.27 6.20 -2.79
N ILE A 14 -18.37 5.46 -3.91
CA ILE A 14 -17.55 5.76 -5.10
C ILE A 14 -17.82 7.20 -5.52
N GLU A 15 -19.08 7.63 -5.56
CA GLU A 15 -19.43 9.00 -5.96
C GLU A 15 -18.86 10.05 -5.00
N GLU A 16 -18.83 9.79 -3.69
CA GLU A 16 -18.16 10.67 -2.71
C GLU A 16 -16.64 10.78 -2.95
N ILE A 17 -15.97 9.67 -3.28
CA ILE A 17 -14.55 9.71 -3.65
C ILE A 17 -14.37 10.45 -4.98
N ARG A 18 -15.24 10.24 -5.96
CA ARG A 18 -15.20 10.95 -7.25
C ARG A 18 -15.33 12.45 -7.05
N LYS A 19 -16.21 12.92 -6.15
CA LYS A 19 -16.30 14.35 -5.79
C LYS A 19 -14.99 14.91 -5.25
N LYS A 20 -14.24 14.14 -4.47
CA LYS A 20 -12.89 14.53 -4.01
C LYS A 20 -11.89 14.59 -5.16
N CYS A 21 -11.85 13.54 -6.00
CA CYS A 21 -10.95 13.48 -7.15
C CYS A 21 -11.22 14.61 -8.16
N GLN A 22 -12.49 14.84 -8.49
CA GLN A 22 -12.95 15.83 -9.47
C GLN A 22 -13.13 17.23 -8.86
N SER A 23 -12.61 17.46 -7.64
CA SER A 23 -12.58 18.79 -7.05
C SER A 23 -11.76 19.76 -7.91
N GLU A 24 -11.98 21.06 -7.72
CA GLU A 24 -11.20 22.09 -8.42
C GLU A 24 -9.71 21.89 -8.19
N GLU A 25 -9.29 21.56 -6.96
CA GLU A 25 -7.90 21.26 -6.62
C GLU A 25 -7.41 19.97 -7.31
N GLY A 26 -8.19 18.88 -7.27
CA GLY A 26 -7.82 17.60 -7.86
C GLY A 26 -7.60 17.65 -9.38
N LEU A 27 -8.31 18.53 -10.08
CA LEU A 27 -8.21 18.70 -11.53
C LEU A 27 -7.03 19.59 -11.98
N GLN A 28 -6.35 20.27 -11.06
CA GLN A 28 -5.24 21.18 -11.40
C GLN A 28 -4.02 20.46 -11.98
N SER A 29 -3.69 19.29 -11.45
CA SER A 29 -2.50 18.53 -11.85
C SER A 29 -2.61 17.06 -11.44
N CYS A 30 -1.75 16.20 -11.99
CA CYS A 30 -1.71 14.80 -11.63
C CYS A 30 -1.29 14.62 -10.16
N GLY A 31 -0.33 15.41 -9.68
CA GLY A 31 0.07 15.46 -8.28
C GLY A 31 -1.06 15.91 -7.36
N SER A 32 -1.80 16.96 -7.72
CA SER A 32 -2.98 17.40 -6.95
C SER A 32 -4.05 16.30 -6.88
N CYS A 33 -4.28 15.58 -7.98
CA CYS A 33 -5.19 14.44 -8.03
C CYS A 33 -4.81 13.32 -7.04
N THR A 34 -3.52 12.92 -7.03
CA THR A 34 -3.04 11.85 -6.13
C THR A 34 -3.19 12.18 -4.64
N LYS A 35 -3.25 13.48 -4.30
CA LYS A 35 -3.40 13.96 -2.93
C LYS A 35 -4.85 13.96 -2.44
N GLN A 36 -5.83 13.93 -3.33
CA GLN A 36 -7.25 14.01 -2.95
C GLN A 36 -7.72 12.74 -2.24
N HIS A 37 -7.30 11.57 -2.74
CA HIS A 37 -7.66 10.28 -2.17
C HIS A 37 -6.75 9.16 -2.72
N PRO A 38 -6.47 8.09 -1.94
CA PRO A 38 -5.70 6.94 -2.42
C PRO A 38 -6.26 6.29 -3.70
N GLU A 39 -7.59 6.34 -3.85
CA GLU A 39 -8.30 5.76 -5.00
C GLU A 39 -8.40 6.71 -6.20
N CYS A 40 -7.93 7.96 -6.11
CA CYS A 40 -7.89 8.86 -7.26
C CYS A 40 -6.79 8.46 -8.23
N SER A 41 -7.09 8.49 -9.52
CA SER A 41 -6.18 8.21 -10.62
C SER A 41 -6.24 9.32 -11.66
N TRP A 42 -5.15 9.46 -12.42
CA TRP A 42 -5.01 10.50 -13.43
C TRP A 42 -4.83 9.94 -14.84
N CYS A 43 -5.64 10.38 -15.79
CA CYS A 43 -5.47 10.09 -17.20
C CYS A 43 -4.58 11.12 -17.90
N SER A 44 -3.41 10.65 -18.34
CA SER A 44 -2.41 11.45 -19.04
C SER A 44 -2.56 11.46 -20.56
N GLU A 45 -3.62 10.85 -21.11
CA GLU A 45 -3.89 10.81 -22.54
C GLU A 45 -4.31 12.21 -23.07
N PRO A 46 -3.64 12.80 -24.07
CA PRO A 46 -3.88 14.19 -24.48
C PRO A 46 -5.32 14.46 -24.96
N SER A 47 -5.95 13.54 -25.69
CA SER A 47 -7.25 13.75 -26.34
C SER A 47 -8.45 13.15 -25.60
N VAL A 48 -8.36 13.01 -24.27
CA VAL A 48 -9.43 12.43 -23.47
C VAL A 48 -10.58 13.42 -23.26
N THR A 49 -11.82 12.94 -23.36
CA THR A 49 -13.05 13.75 -23.15
C THR A 49 -13.63 13.64 -21.75
N VAL A 50 -13.07 12.76 -20.91
CA VAL A 50 -13.46 12.57 -19.51
C VAL A 50 -12.58 13.42 -18.58
N PRO A 51 -13.02 13.70 -17.34
CA PRO A 51 -12.16 14.31 -16.33
C PRO A 51 -10.85 13.53 -16.18
N ARG A 52 -9.73 14.25 -16.12
CA ARG A 52 -8.41 13.62 -15.99
C ARG A 52 -8.22 12.99 -14.62
N CYS A 53 -8.73 13.60 -13.56
CA CYS A 53 -8.75 13.02 -12.23
C CYS A 53 -10.11 12.39 -11.94
N ASP A 54 -10.12 11.11 -11.58
CA ASP A 54 -11.33 10.40 -11.20
C ASP A 54 -11.00 9.19 -10.30
N HIS A 55 -12.01 8.52 -9.77
CA HIS A 55 -11.84 7.24 -9.09
C HIS A 55 -11.20 6.20 -10.04
N ARG A 56 -10.28 5.37 -9.54
CA ARG A 56 -9.49 4.42 -10.37
C ARG A 56 -10.33 3.53 -11.29
N SER A 57 -11.52 3.14 -10.87
CA SER A 57 -12.43 2.30 -11.65
C SER A 57 -12.95 2.97 -12.93
N ALA A 58 -12.93 4.30 -13.01
CA ALA A 58 -13.36 5.05 -14.19
C ALA A 58 -12.42 4.86 -15.39
N PHE A 59 -11.15 4.51 -15.16
CA PHE A 59 -10.13 4.43 -16.20
C PHE A 59 -9.86 3.03 -16.73
N THR A 60 -10.45 1.99 -16.15
CA THR A 60 -10.23 0.57 -16.52
C THR A 60 -10.44 0.30 -18.01
N ARG A 61 -11.31 1.07 -18.69
CA ARG A 61 -11.58 0.94 -20.14
C ARG A 61 -11.12 2.14 -20.96
N THR A 62 -11.22 3.34 -20.40
CA THR A 62 -11.07 4.60 -21.15
C THR A 62 -9.63 5.09 -21.21
N CYS A 63 -8.82 4.77 -20.20
CA CYS A 63 -7.43 5.22 -20.13
C CYS A 63 -6.59 4.15 -19.42
N PRO A 64 -6.28 3.01 -20.07
CA PRO A 64 -5.51 1.94 -19.45
C PRO A 64 -4.11 2.38 -19.01
N SER A 65 -3.53 3.36 -19.71
CA SER A 65 -2.26 4.03 -19.36
C SER A 65 -2.37 4.98 -18.15
N ALA A 66 -3.59 5.44 -17.79
CA ALA A 66 -3.84 6.27 -16.59
C ALA A 66 -3.46 5.57 -15.30
N ALA A 67 -3.69 4.24 -15.24
CA ALA A 67 -3.33 3.42 -14.10
C ALA A 67 -1.83 3.56 -13.73
N ASN A 68 -0.99 3.93 -14.70
CA ASN A 68 0.45 4.09 -14.53
C ASN A 68 0.88 5.53 -14.20
N SER A 69 0.02 6.54 -14.41
CA SER A 69 0.41 7.95 -14.30
C SER A 69 0.46 8.41 -12.84
N ALA A 70 -0.59 8.07 -12.07
CA ALA A 70 -0.76 8.44 -10.67
C ALA A 70 -0.19 7.42 -9.67
N GLY A 71 0.20 6.23 -10.14
CA GLY A 71 0.58 5.09 -9.30
C GLY A 71 -0.55 4.56 -8.42
N GLN A 72 -0.38 3.38 -7.85
CA GLN A 72 -1.22 2.88 -6.75
C GLN A 72 -0.32 2.61 -5.54
N SER A 73 -0.91 2.62 -4.35
CA SER A 73 -0.16 2.18 -3.18
C SER A 73 0.25 0.72 -3.37
N GLU A 74 1.52 0.41 -3.15
CA GLU A 74 2.08 -0.93 -3.36
C GLU A 74 3.20 -1.24 -2.38
N ILE A 75 3.36 -2.53 -2.08
CA ILE A 75 4.50 -3.09 -1.35
C ILE A 75 5.30 -3.98 -2.29
N THR A 76 6.62 -3.84 -2.25
CA THR A 76 7.56 -4.66 -3.00
C THR A 76 8.62 -5.24 -2.06
N ILE A 77 8.86 -6.54 -2.15
CA ILE A 77 9.91 -7.26 -1.43
C ILE A 77 10.88 -7.82 -2.47
N PRO A 78 12.00 -7.12 -2.76
CA PRO A 78 12.92 -7.53 -3.82
C PRO A 78 13.76 -8.75 -3.40
N GLU A 79 13.70 -9.84 -4.16
CA GLU A 79 14.41 -11.08 -3.85
C GLU A 79 15.93 -10.88 -3.69
N GLN A 80 16.54 -9.99 -4.48
CA GLN A 80 17.99 -9.75 -4.45
C GLN A 80 18.51 -9.16 -3.13
N HIS A 81 17.64 -8.56 -2.31
CA HIS A 81 18.00 -7.99 -1.02
C HIS A 81 17.38 -8.77 0.15
N ASN A 82 16.72 -9.89 -0.13
CA ASN A 82 15.93 -10.63 0.83
C ASN A 82 16.31 -12.12 0.83
N VAL A 83 17.10 -12.51 1.83
CA VAL A 83 17.53 -13.87 2.09
C VAL A 83 16.53 -14.55 3.03
N PRO A 84 16.04 -15.77 2.70
CA PRO A 84 15.07 -16.48 3.52
C PRO A 84 15.50 -16.66 4.98
N LEU A 85 14.50 -16.69 5.88
CA LEU A 85 14.71 -16.87 7.31
C LEU A 85 15.49 -18.17 7.59
N GLY A 86 16.52 -18.06 8.42
CA GLY A 86 17.38 -19.17 8.81
C GLY A 86 18.50 -19.54 7.84
N ASN A 87 18.50 -19.03 6.61
CA ASN A 87 19.63 -19.18 5.70
C ASN A 87 20.83 -18.36 6.18
N GLU A 88 22.04 -18.71 5.74
CA GLU A 88 23.24 -17.95 6.08
C GLU A 88 23.24 -16.57 5.40
N SER A 89 23.51 -15.53 6.18
CA SER A 89 23.79 -14.20 5.67
C SER A 89 25.02 -14.23 4.75
N PRO A 90 24.93 -13.66 3.53
CA PRO A 90 26.08 -13.51 2.65
C PRO A 90 27.24 -12.74 3.30
N ARG A 91 26.93 -11.85 4.26
CA ARG A 91 27.87 -10.91 4.86
C ARG A 91 28.46 -11.39 6.18
N THR A 92 27.63 -11.87 7.10
CA THR A 92 28.06 -12.26 8.45
C THR A 92 28.26 -13.76 8.63
N LYS A 93 27.82 -14.58 7.65
CA LYS A 93 27.78 -16.05 7.75
C LYS A 93 26.96 -16.58 8.93
N GLN A 94 26.16 -15.73 9.57
CA GLN A 94 25.23 -16.12 10.61
C GLN A 94 23.83 -16.39 10.03
N PRO A 95 23.02 -17.27 10.64
CA PRO A 95 21.66 -17.50 10.21
C PRO A 95 20.81 -16.23 10.33
N ILE A 96 20.09 -15.88 9.27
CA ILE A 96 19.12 -14.78 9.24
C ILE A 96 17.99 -15.06 10.23
N GLN A 97 17.65 -14.06 11.04
CA GLN A 97 16.64 -14.13 12.10
C GLN A 97 15.44 -13.23 11.85
N ILE A 98 15.51 -12.28 10.90
CA ILE A 98 14.38 -11.45 10.47
C ILE A 98 14.23 -11.51 8.95
N TYR A 99 13.00 -11.66 8.47
CA TYR A 99 12.65 -11.62 7.06
C TYR A 99 11.34 -10.84 6.86
N PRO A 100 11.19 -10.06 5.79
CA PRO A 100 12.21 -9.62 4.85
C PRO A 100 13.24 -8.69 5.51
N GLN A 101 14.42 -8.53 4.91
CA GLN A 101 15.41 -7.53 5.33
C GLN A 101 15.19 -6.16 4.67
N GLN A 102 14.54 -6.11 3.50
CA GLN A 102 14.17 -4.86 2.85
C GLN A 102 12.75 -4.93 2.28
N VAL A 103 11.94 -3.96 2.65
CA VAL A 103 10.58 -3.74 2.15
C VAL A 103 10.50 -2.36 1.53
N TYR A 104 9.95 -2.25 0.33
CA TYR A 104 9.70 -0.98 -0.33
C TYR A 104 8.20 -0.74 -0.37
N MET A 105 7.75 0.39 0.16
CA MET A 105 6.35 0.80 0.14
C MET A 105 6.24 2.09 -0.66
N ARG A 106 5.37 2.13 -1.66
CA ARG A 106 4.99 3.37 -2.36
C ARG A 106 3.57 3.69 -1.95
N LEU A 107 3.32 4.82 -1.30
CA LEU A 107 2.05 5.09 -0.63
C LEU A 107 1.47 6.44 -1.08
N LYS A 108 0.18 6.45 -1.45
CA LYS A 108 -0.59 7.70 -1.54
C LYS A 108 -1.00 8.19 -0.15
N PRO A 109 -1.19 9.51 0.04
CA PRO A 109 -1.66 10.05 1.30
C PRO A 109 -3.12 9.65 1.57
N GLY A 110 -3.43 9.44 2.85
CA GLY A 110 -4.71 8.93 3.33
C GLY A 110 -4.75 7.40 3.40
N GLU A 111 -5.79 6.89 4.04
CA GLU A 111 -6.12 5.47 4.07
C GLU A 111 -7.35 5.24 3.17
N PRO A 112 -7.33 4.26 2.26
CA PRO A 112 -8.56 3.85 1.61
C PRO A 112 -9.50 3.29 2.69
N VAL A 113 -10.61 3.98 2.92
CA VAL A 113 -11.65 3.50 3.84
C VAL A 113 -12.09 2.12 3.36
N CYS A 114 -12.03 1.14 4.27
CA CYS A 114 -12.38 -0.24 3.96
C CYS A 114 -11.69 -0.78 2.69
N GLY A 115 -10.39 -0.49 2.52
CA GLY A 115 -9.57 -1.04 1.45
C GLY A 115 -10.04 -0.65 0.04
N GLY A 116 -10.98 0.30 -0.05
CA GLY A 116 -11.67 0.67 -1.29
C GLY A 116 -12.63 -0.40 -1.82
N LYS A 117 -12.95 -1.46 -1.04
CA LYS A 117 -13.82 -2.57 -1.47
C LYS A 117 -14.89 -2.94 -0.44
N GLY A 118 -15.15 -2.07 0.53
CA GLY A 118 -16.22 -2.22 1.50
C GLY A 118 -16.78 -0.88 1.96
N VAL A 119 -17.91 -0.93 2.64
CA VAL A 119 -18.61 0.22 3.20
C VAL A 119 -18.28 0.35 4.68
N CYS A 120 -17.84 1.53 5.12
CA CYS A 120 -17.65 1.81 6.55
C CYS A 120 -18.99 2.15 7.21
N ASN A 121 -19.39 1.35 8.19
CA ASN A 121 -20.55 1.62 9.03
C ASN A 121 -20.12 1.70 10.50
N CYS A 122 -20.15 2.91 11.07
CA CYS A 122 -19.74 3.17 12.46
C CYS A 122 -18.36 2.60 12.82
N GLY A 123 -17.38 2.70 11.92
CA GLY A 123 -16.01 2.20 12.15
C GLY A 123 -15.81 0.70 11.92
N VAL A 124 -16.81 0.02 11.36
CA VAL A 124 -16.73 -1.39 10.95
C VAL A 124 -16.93 -1.47 9.44
N CYS A 125 -16.00 -2.09 8.72
CA CYS A 125 -16.16 -2.28 7.28
C CYS A 125 -17.01 -3.49 6.97
N LYS A 126 -17.86 -3.33 5.95
CA LYS A 126 -18.68 -4.38 5.39
C LYS A 126 -18.35 -4.53 3.90
N CYS A 127 -17.88 -5.70 3.49
CA CYS A 127 -17.27 -5.88 2.18
C CYS A 127 -18.29 -6.02 1.06
N ASN A 128 -17.95 -5.48 -0.12
CA ASN A 128 -18.89 -5.33 -1.24
C ASN A 128 -19.13 -6.65 -2.00
N ASP A 129 -18.18 -7.58 -1.96
CA ASP A 129 -18.26 -8.92 -2.55
C ASP A 129 -18.01 -9.96 -1.44
N ASN A 130 -18.67 -11.12 -1.52
CA ASN A 130 -18.39 -12.28 -0.67
C ASN A 130 -17.00 -12.87 -0.93
N ASN A 131 -16.44 -12.62 -2.12
CA ASN A 131 -15.04 -12.89 -2.41
C ASN A 131 -14.12 -11.87 -1.76
N VAL A 132 -14.62 -10.69 -1.38
CA VAL A 132 -13.81 -9.69 -0.69
C VAL A 132 -13.86 -9.93 0.81
N LEU A 133 -12.68 -10.12 1.39
CA LEU A 133 -12.52 -10.61 2.76
C LEU A 133 -11.65 -9.64 3.58
N GLY A 134 -11.75 -9.72 4.90
CA GLY A 134 -10.97 -8.91 5.84
C GLY A 134 -11.79 -7.86 6.60
N ARG A 135 -11.28 -7.41 7.75
CA ARG A 135 -11.99 -6.46 8.63
C ARG A 135 -12.15 -5.08 8.00
N PHE A 136 -11.29 -4.76 7.03
CA PHE A 136 -11.30 -3.54 6.25
C PHE A 136 -11.50 -3.85 4.78
N CYS A 137 -12.09 -5.00 4.41
CA CYS A 137 -12.41 -5.35 3.02
C CYS A 137 -11.22 -5.23 2.06
N GLU A 138 -10.05 -5.57 2.59
CA GLU A 138 -8.78 -5.40 1.91
C GLU A 138 -8.60 -6.44 0.79
N CYS A 139 -9.06 -7.68 0.97
CA CYS A 139 -8.67 -8.81 0.11
C CYS A 139 -9.72 -9.28 -0.88
N ASP A 140 -9.31 -10.04 -1.89
CA ASP A 140 -10.18 -10.79 -2.81
C ASP A 140 -9.77 -12.28 -2.79
N SER A 141 -10.73 -13.19 -2.67
CA SER A 141 -10.59 -14.65 -2.56
C SER A 141 -9.94 -15.28 -3.81
N THR A 142 -9.89 -14.52 -4.91
CA THR A 142 -9.20 -14.88 -6.15
C THR A 142 -7.69 -14.63 -6.11
N SER A 143 -7.20 -13.80 -5.18
CA SER A 143 -5.77 -13.46 -5.04
C SER A 143 -4.98 -14.50 -4.25
N CYS A 144 -5.65 -15.47 -3.62
CA CYS A 144 -5.03 -16.54 -2.86
C CYS A 144 -4.72 -17.76 -3.76
N PRO A 145 -3.53 -18.39 -3.65
CA PRO A 145 -3.20 -19.59 -4.40
C PRO A 145 -4.22 -20.72 -4.16
N LYS A 146 -4.68 -21.35 -5.25
CA LYS A 146 -5.57 -22.51 -5.24
C LYS A 146 -4.79 -23.76 -5.60
N ASP A 147 -5.15 -24.90 -5.00
CA ASP A 147 -4.59 -26.19 -5.40
C ASP A 147 -5.04 -26.58 -6.82
N SER A 148 -4.49 -27.67 -7.36
CA SER A 148 -4.84 -28.19 -8.69
C SER A 148 -6.31 -28.60 -8.85
N SER A 149 -7.05 -28.70 -7.74
CA SER A 149 -8.50 -28.94 -7.67
C SER A 149 -9.33 -27.67 -7.44
N GLY A 150 -8.70 -26.48 -7.49
CA GLY A 150 -9.36 -25.19 -7.32
C GLY A 150 -9.68 -24.82 -5.86
N ARG A 151 -9.19 -25.57 -4.88
CA ARG A 151 -9.46 -25.31 -3.46
C ARG A 151 -8.42 -24.37 -2.87
N LEU A 152 -8.92 -23.36 -2.17
CA LEU A 152 -8.12 -22.42 -1.38
C LEU A 152 -7.51 -23.14 -0.17
N CYS A 153 -6.22 -22.89 0.10
CA CYS A 153 -5.50 -23.49 1.23
C CYS A 153 -5.61 -25.04 1.28
N SER A 154 -5.76 -25.69 0.11
CA SER A 154 -5.95 -27.15 -0.06
C SER A 154 -7.06 -27.78 0.79
N GLY A 155 -8.02 -26.95 1.25
CA GLY A 155 -9.11 -27.37 2.15
C GLY A 155 -8.68 -27.70 3.58
N ARG A 156 -7.50 -27.25 4.04
CA ARG A 156 -6.93 -27.62 5.35
C ARG A 156 -6.69 -26.45 6.31
N GLY A 157 -7.19 -25.24 6.01
CA GLY A 157 -7.02 -24.08 6.90
C GLY A 157 -7.92 -22.89 6.51
N GLU A 158 -7.97 -21.90 7.39
CA GLU A 158 -8.57 -20.58 7.10
C GLU A 158 -7.58 -19.74 6.30
N CYS A 159 -8.03 -19.18 5.18
CA CYS A 159 -7.19 -18.29 4.39
C CYS A 159 -7.29 -16.87 4.97
N TYR A 160 -6.17 -16.29 5.36
CA TYR A 160 -6.09 -14.92 5.86
C TYR A 160 -5.72 -13.95 4.74
N CYS A 161 -6.40 -12.81 4.80
CA CYS A 161 -6.30 -11.70 3.89
C CYS A 161 -4.95 -10.97 4.04
N LEU A 162 -4.15 -10.93 2.96
CA LEU A 162 -2.97 -10.07 2.82
C LEU A 162 -3.11 -9.24 1.52
N SER A 163 -3.85 -8.14 1.60
CA SER A 163 -3.94 -7.12 0.54
C SER A 163 -3.66 -5.78 1.20
N ASP A 164 -2.48 -5.74 1.77
CA ASP A 164 -2.05 -4.72 2.68
C ASP A 164 -1.02 -3.88 1.95
N SER A 165 -1.44 -3.09 0.94
CA SER A 165 -0.52 -2.15 0.26
C SER A 165 0.16 -1.17 1.23
N GLN A 166 -0.33 -1.13 2.46
CA GLN A 166 0.18 -0.38 3.60
C GLN A 166 0.67 -1.26 4.75
N ARG A 167 0.45 -2.59 4.78
CA ARG A 167 0.81 -3.46 5.91
C ARG A 167 1.78 -4.59 5.49
N ALA A 168 3.03 -4.47 5.94
CA ALA A 168 4.06 -5.46 5.65
C ALA A 168 4.11 -6.54 6.73
N GLU A 169 4.21 -7.80 6.31
CA GLU A 169 4.48 -8.95 7.18
C GLU A 169 6.00 -9.15 7.34
N PHE A 170 6.40 -9.42 8.58
CA PHE A 170 7.76 -9.81 8.94
C PHE A 170 7.69 -11.10 9.74
N ALA A 171 8.61 -12.01 9.45
CA ALA A 171 8.87 -13.22 10.20
C ALA A 171 10.16 -13.08 10.99
N TYR A 172 10.13 -13.55 12.23
CA TYR A 172 11.25 -13.49 13.16
C TYR A 172 11.46 -14.84 13.83
N ARG A 173 12.68 -15.39 13.77
CA ARG A 173 13.04 -16.65 14.43
C ARG A 173 13.80 -16.39 15.73
N HIS A 174 13.13 -16.67 16.84
CA HIS A 174 13.66 -16.46 18.17
C HIS A 174 14.70 -17.53 18.54
N SER A 175 15.89 -17.14 19.01
CA SER A 175 16.99 -18.09 19.27
C SER A 175 17.60 -18.04 20.68
N ARG A 176 17.26 -17.04 21.52
CA ARG A 176 17.95 -16.82 22.81
C ARG A 176 17.04 -17.15 23.98
N ALA A 177 17.40 -18.18 24.75
CA ALA A 177 16.64 -18.59 25.93
C ALA A 177 16.59 -17.55 27.05
N GLU A 178 17.51 -16.57 27.09
CA GLU A 178 17.47 -15.51 28.11
C GLU A 178 16.39 -14.47 27.84
N VAL A 179 15.97 -14.29 26.59
CA VAL A 179 14.98 -13.27 26.19
C VAL A 179 13.60 -13.92 26.14
N ARG A 180 12.84 -13.79 27.23
CA ARG A 180 11.51 -14.41 27.33
C ARG A 180 10.40 -13.61 26.66
N ASP A 181 10.59 -12.31 26.47
CA ASP A 181 9.60 -11.45 25.84
C ASP A 181 10.23 -10.84 24.58
N ILE A 182 9.54 -10.96 23.45
CA ILE A 182 9.96 -10.35 22.20
C ILE A 182 9.36 -8.94 22.16
N ALA A 183 10.21 -7.94 21.93
CA ALA A 183 9.79 -6.57 21.71
C ALA A 183 10.34 -6.06 20.38
N ILE A 184 9.48 -5.51 19.54
CA ILE A 184 9.86 -4.83 18.30
C ILE A 184 10.51 -3.50 18.67
N GLN A 185 11.67 -3.23 18.07
CA GLN A 185 12.38 -1.96 18.14
C GLN A 185 12.30 -1.28 16.78
N THR A 186 12.08 0.03 16.77
CA THR A 186 12.06 0.85 15.55
C THR A 186 12.92 2.10 15.71
N SER A 187 13.40 2.66 14.60
CA SER A 187 14.01 3.99 14.56
C SER A 187 13.01 5.08 15.01
N ASP A 188 13.51 6.26 15.38
CA ASP A 188 12.65 7.39 15.79
C ASP A 188 11.69 7.78 14.65
N LEU A 189 10.38 7.78 14.95
CA LEU A 189 9.30 8.10 14.01
C LEU A 189 8.78 9.53 14.16
N ARG A 190 9.33 10.36 15.04
CA ARG A 190 8.81 11.72 15.28
C ARG A 190 9.03 12.67 14.11
N SER A 191 10.03 12.41 13.28
CA SER A 191 10.41 13.26 12.15
C SER A 191 9.87 12.78 10.79
N VAL A 192 9.11 11.67 10.76
CA VAL A 192 8.57 11.12 9.50
C VAL A 192 7.11 11.54 9.29
N PRO A 193 6.67 11.77 8.03
CA PRO A 193 5.33 12.25 7.71
C PRO A 193 4.27 11.12 7.64
N PHE A 194 4.52 10.00 8.31
CA PHE A 194 3.65 8.82 8.32
C PHE A 194 3.55 8.20 9.71
N ASN A 195 2.45 7.52 9.96
CA ASN A 195 2.26 6.70 11.16
C ASN A 195 2.66 5.25 10.85
N ILE A 196 3.15 4.53 11.86
CA ILE A 196 3.31 3.08 11.81
C ILE A 196 2.59 2.46 12.99
N GLU A 197 1.67 1.54 12.72
CA GLU A 197 1.04 0.69 13.73
C GLU A 197 1.60 -0.73 13.64
N PHE A 198 1.87 -1.32 14.79
CA PHE A 198 2.40 -2.68 14.88
C PHE A 198 1.36 -3.64 15.44
N GLU A 199 1.35 -4.85 14.86
CA GLU A 199 0.65 -6.01 15.39
C GLU A 199 1.62 -7.19 15.44
N ILE A 200 1.44 -8.09 16.40
CA ILE A 200 2.29 -9.28 16.55
C ILE A 200 1.43 -10.53 16.73
N ASP A 201 1.75 -11.59 15.99
CA ASP A 201 1.19 -12.92 16.16
C ASP A 201 1.94 -13.65 17.28
N CYS A 202 1.25 -13.77 18.42
CA CYS A 202 1.69 -14.51 19.57
C CYS A 202 0.98 -15.86 19.63
N ASN A 203 1.61 -16.91 19.08
CA ASN A 203 1.11 -18.29 19.13
C ASN A 203 -0.26 -18.48 18.46
N GLY A 204 -0.45 -17.89 17.27
CA GLY A 204 -1.70 -17.95 16.50
C GLY A 204 -2.72 -16.88 16.90
N LYS A 205 -2.35 -15.95 17.79
CA LYS A 205 -3.19 -14.82 18.21
C LYS A 205 -2.51 -13.51 17.88
N VAL A 206 -3.06 -12.80 16.92
CA VAL A 206 -2.64 -11.44 16.57
C VAL A 206 -3.11 -10.47 17.66
N ILE A 207 -2.16 -9.71 18.22
CA ILE A 207 -2.41 -8.65 19.20
C ILE A 207 -1.83 -7.33 18.70
N LYS A 208 -2.49 -6.23 19.05
CA LYS A 208 -1.98 -4.87 18.77
C LYS A 208 -0.83 -4.54 19.71
N GLY A 209 0.21 -3.91 19.17
CA GLY A 209 1.37 -3.46 19.91
C GLY A 209 2.67 -4.12 19.43
N ILE A 210 3.73 -3.88 20.20
CA ILE A 210 5.11 -4.23 19.83
C ILE A 210 5.68 -5.40 20.63
N SER A 211 4.93 -5.97 21.57
CA SER A 211 5.47 -6.94 22.54
C SER A 211 4.69 -8.24 22.52
N CYS A 212 5.42 -9.36 22.52
CA CYS A 212 4.89 -10.70 22.64
C CYS A 212 5.49 -11.40 23.86
N PRO A 213 4.70 -11.73 24.89
CA PRO A 213 5.21 -12.35 26.10
C PRO A 213 5.42 -13.86 25.93
N ASN A 214 6.30 -14.44 26.75
CA ASN A 214 6.57 -15.89 26.82
C ASN A 214 7.01 -16.52 25.48
N ALA A 215 7.90 -15.84 24.79
CA ALA A 215 8.59 -16.33 23.62
C ALA A 215 9.42 -17.58 23.91
N LYS A 216 9.40 -18.55 22.98
CA LYS A 216 10.12 -19.83 23.11
C LYS A 216 11.28 -19.89 22.13
N PRO A 217 12.47 -20.34 22.56
CA PRO A 217 13.61 -20.58 21.67
C PRO A 217 13.27 -21.54 20.53
N GLY A 218 13.76 -21.23 19.33
CA GLY A 218 13.51 -21.97 18.10
C GLY A 218 12.17 -21.66 17.42
N GLN A 219 11.28 -20.91 18.07
CA GLN A 219 9.98 -20.56 17.52
C GLN A 219 10.05 -19.35 16.57
N GLU A 220 9.22 -19.40 15.55
CA GLU A 220 8.98 -18.28 14.63
C GLU A 220 7.76 -17.47 15.07
N TYR A 221 7.90 -16.15 15.01
CA TYR A 221 6.88 -15.15 15.30
C TYR A 221 6.68 -14.29 14.08
N LYS A 222 5.44 -13.87 13.85
CA LYS A 222 5.12 -12.91 12.79
C LYS A 222 4.74 -11.58 13.40
N PHE A 223 5.18 -10.49 12.81
CA PHE A 223 4.67 -9.17 13.14
C PHE A 223 4.37 -8.39 11.87
N TYR A 224 3.45 -7.44 12.01
CA TYR A 224 2.89 -6.68 10.92
C TYR A 224 3.11 -5.19 11.20
N ALA A 225 3.59 -4.46 10.19
CA ALA A 225 3.76 -3.01 10.27
C ALA A 225 2.85 -2.33 9.26
N THR A 226 1.80 -1.66 9.74
CA THR A 226 0.87 -0.87 8.94
C THR A 226 1.34 0.57 8.87
N VAL A 227 1.68 1.06 7.68
CA VAL A 227 2.21 2.40 7.42
C VAL A 227 1.16 3.27 6.76
N THR A 228 0.84 4.40 7.40
CA THR A 228 -0.16 5.35 6.92
C THR A 228 0.50 6.69 6.62
N LEU A 229 0.50 7.08 5.35
CA LEU A 229 0.95 8.41 4.94
C LEU A 229 -0.18 9.43 5.22
N LYS A 230 0.05 10.38 6.12
CA LYS A 230 -0.95 11.40 6.44
C LYS A 230 -1.03 12.47 5.37
N GLU A 231 0.12 12.93 4.91
CA GLU A 231 0.24 14.08 4.04
C GLU A 231 1.59 14.09 3.33
N CYS A 232 1.65 14.83 2.22
CA CYS A 232 2.83 14.96 1.39
C CYS A 232 3.74 16.08 1.89
N LYS A 233 4.62 15.79 2.85
CA LYS A 233 5.54 16.80 3.43
C LYS A 233 6.95 16.82 2.84
N SER A 234 7.38 15.79 2.11
CA SER A 234 8.70 15.75 1.48
C SER A 234 8.76 14.73 0.34
N GLY A 235 9.34 15.11 -0.79
CA GLY A 235 9.53 14.25 -1.96
C GLY A 235 10.81 13.43 -1.84
N GLY A 236 10.74 12.28 -1.18
CA GLY A 236 11.88 11.37 -1.07
C GLY A 236 11.52 10.08 -0.35
N THR A 237 12.28 9.03 -0.60
CA THR A 237 12.14 7.75 0.10
C THR A 237 12.72 7.85 1.50
N LEU A 238 11.94 7.49 2.51
CA LEU A 238 12.30 7.57 3.93
C LEU A 238 12.51 6.15 4.48
N PRO A 239 13.71 5.82 4.97
CA PRO A 239 13.98 4.52 5.58
C PRO A 239 13.51 4.49 7.05
N VAL A 240 12.95 3.36 7.46
CA VAL A 240 12.62 3.02 8.84
C VAL A 240 13.29 1.71 9.17
N SER A 241 14.08 1.67 10.23
CA SER A 241 14.71 0.44 10.70
C SER A 241 13.80 -0.26 11.70
N ILE A 242 13.62 -1.57 11.54
CA ILE A 242 12.85 -2.43 12.43
C ILE A 242 13.75 -3.59 12.86
N GLY A 243 13.76 -3.90 14.15
CA GLY A 243 14.46 -5.05 14.69
C GLY A 243 13.72 -5.62 15.90
N VAL A 244 14.35 -6.60 16.54
CA VAL A 244 13.88 -7.16 17.80
C VAL A 244 14.90 -6.82 18.88
N VAL A 245 14.42 -6.33 20.03
CA VAL A 245 15.28 -5.98 21.16
C VAL A 245 16.18 -7.16 21.54
N GLY A 246 17.49 -6.89 21.65
CA GLY A 246 18.49 -7.89 21.99
C GLY A 246 19.09 -8.63 20.79
N TYR A 247 18.69 -8.32 19.56
CA TYR A 247 19.20 -8.96 18.33
C TYR A 247 19.86 -7.95 17.40
N ASN A 248 20.74 -8.45 16.52
CA ASN A 248 21.53 -7.63 15.60
C ASN A 248 20.87 -7.50 14.22
N ASP A 249 19.95 -8.40 13.90
CA ASP A 249 19.27 -8.43 12.62
C ASP A 249 18.25 -7.30 12.53
N ILE A 250 18.38 -6.49 11.48
CA ILE A 250 17.56 -5.30 11.23
C ILE A 250 16.93 -5.44 9.85
N SER A 251 15.63 -5.21 9.77
CA SER A 251 14.89 -4.99 8.55
C SER A 251 14.73 -3.49 8.27
N ALA A 252 14.68 -3.10 7.01
CA ALA A 252 14.43 -1.72 6.59
C ALA A 252 13.14 -1.63 5.78
N ILE A 253 12.24 -0.72 6.18
CA ILE A 253 11.11 -0.28 5.35
C ILE A 253 11.48 1.03 4.67
N TYR A 254 11.41 1.06 3.34
CA TYR A 254 11.61 2.24 2.52
C TYR A 254 10.25 2.79 2.08
N VAL A 255 9.79 3.86 2.73
CA VAL A 255 8.49 4.48 2.44
C VAL A 255 8.67 5.60 1.43
N THR A 256 8.03 5.48 0.27
CA THR A 256 8.08 6.47 -0.82
C THR A 256 6.70 7.10 -1.00
N PRO A 257 6.53 8.40 -0.71
CA PRO A 257 5.27 9.08 -0.88
C PRO A 257 4.94 9.30 -2.37
N LEU A 258 3.75 8.89 -2.80
CA LEU A 258 3.18 9.09 -4.14
C LEU A 258 2.38 10.40 -4.16
N CYS A 259 3.10 11.51 -4.28
CA CYS A 259 2.55 12.87 -4.20
C CYS A 259 2.70 13.68 -5.50
N ALA A 260 3.31 13.07 -6.50
CA ALA A 260 3.57 13.62 -7.82
C ALA A 260 3.62 12.47 -8.81
N CYS A 261 3.37 12.78 -10.07
CA CYS A 261 3.36 11.79 -11.14
C CYS A 261 4.67 11.83 -11.93
N GLU A 262 5.08 10.67 -12.45
CA GLU A 262 6.30 10.58 -13.27
C GLU A 262 6.23 11.52 -14.49
N CYS A 263 5.05 11.67 -15.10
CA CYS A 263 4.83 12.58 -16.24
C CYS A 263 4.96 14.07 -15.88
N GLU A 264 4.98 14.46 -14.60
CA GLU A 264 5.15 15.85 -14.16
C GLU A 264 6.63 16.24 -14.03
N LYS A 265 7.55 15.27 -14.11
CA LYS A 265 8.98 15.57 -14.12
C LYS A 265 9.33 16.38 -15.37
N LEU A 266 10.16 17.42 -15.21
CA LEU A 266 10.58 18.33 -16.29
C LEU A 266 11.11 17.59 -17.53
N ILE A 267 11.79 16.46 -17.34
CA ILE A 267 12.32 15.64 -18.44
C ILE A 267 11.23 15.03 -19.33
N ASN A 268 10.02 14.86 -18.80
CA ASN A 268 8.87 14.28 -19.50
C ASN A 268 7.95 15.35 -20.11
N HIS A 269 8.26 16.63 -19.93
CA HIS A 269 7.48 17.73 -20.50
C HIS A 269 7.76 17.85 -21.99
N LYS A 270 6.70 17.79 -22.82
CA LYS A 270 6.84 17.95 -24.26
C LYS A 270 6.54 19.39 -24.65
N LYS A 271 7.60 20.18 -24.84
CA LYS A 271 7.50 21.59 -25.27
C LYS A 271 7.04 21.66 -26.72
N GLN A 272 6.20 22.65 -27.03
CA GLN A 272 5.67 22.89 -28.38
C GLN A 272 5.04 21.62 -28.99
N ASP A 273 4.41 20.78 -28.16
CA ASP A 273 3.76 19.56 -28.61
C ASP A 273 2.61 19.90 -29.55
N TYR A 274 2.44 19.10 -30.61
CA TYR A 274 1.37 19.31 -31.59
C TYR A 274 -0.02 19.21 -30.95
N SER A 275 -0.17 18.36 -29.92
CA SER A 275 -1.42 18.24 -29.14
C SER A 275 -1.79 19.55 -28.43
N CYS A 276 -0.81 20.44 -28.25
CA CYS A 276 -0.94 21.78 -27.68
C CYS A 276 -0.78 22.89 -28.74
N ASN A 277 -1.12 22.60 -30.00
CA ASN A 277 -1.03 23.53 -31.14
C ASN A 277 0.36 24.16 -31.31
N ALA A 278 1.42 23.45 -30.89
CA ALA A 278 2.80 23.95 -30.83
C ALA A 278 3.00 25.27 -30.03
N ALA A 279 1.99 25.71 -29.27
CA ALA A 279 1.99 26.96 -28.52
C ALA A 279 2.14 26.76 -27.00
N GLY A 280 2.08 25.51 -26.54
CA GLY A 280 2.18 25.14 -25.13
C GLY A 280 3.10 23.97 -24.87
N THR A 281 3.24 23.65 -23.59
CA THR A 281 3.97 22.49 -23.10
C THR A 281 2.96 21.45 -22.62
N LEU A 282 3.05 20.22 -23.13
CA LEU A 282 2.23 19.10 -22.69
C LEU A 282 2.82 18.48 -21.42
N ILE A 283 2.05 18.52 -20.32
CA ILE A 283 2.41 17.98 -19.01
C ILE A 283 1.29 17.05 -18.57
N CYS A 284 1.59 15.75 -18.42
CA CYS A 284 0.59 14.73 -18.05
C CYS A 284 -0.73 14.81 -18.84
N GLY A 285 -0.65 15.09 -20.15
CA GLY A 285 -1.82 15.21 -21.03
C GLY A 285 -2.49 16.59 -21.01
N GLN A 286 -2.13 17.50 -20.10
CA GLN A 286 -2.63 18.89 -20.10
C GLN A 286 -1.69 19.81 -20.87
N CYS A 287 -2.27 20.74 -21.63
CA CYS A 287 -1.52 21.79 -22.30
C CYS A 287 -1.41 23.02 -21.39
N VAL A 288 -0.17 23.36 -21.04
CA VAL A 288 0.16 24.57 -20.26
C VAL A 288 0.76 25.58 -21.21
N LEU A 289 0.14 26.76 -21.34
CA LEU A 289 0.66 27.84 -22.17
C LEU A 289 1.94 28.40 -21.56
N ASN A 290 2.94 28.65 -22.40
CA ASN A 290 4.15 29.35 -21.97
C ASN A 290 3.81 30.86 -21.96
N LEU A 291 3.70 31.46 -20.77
CA LEU A 291 3.56 32.92 -20.61
C LEU A 291 4.87 33.63 -20.96
#